data_AF-A0A9D8WXA3-F1
#
_entry.id   AF-A0A9D8WXA3-F1
#
_cell.length_a   1.000
_cell.length_b   1.000
_cell.length_c   1.000
_cell.angle_alpha   90.00
_cell.angle_beta   90.00
_cell.angle_gamma   90.00
#
_symmetry.space_group_name_H-M   'P 1'
#
loop_
_entity.id
_entity.type
_entity.pdbx_description
1 polymer ?
#
loop_
_entity_poly.entity_id
_entity_poly.type
_entity_poly.pdbx_seq_one_letter_code
_entity_poly.pdbx_strand_id
1 'polypeptide(L)' 'MSETAPGVITGRLTLRGHEVEVKIPYTANSYAIEYAGSSNMKYNAKKNRIHPKYNQWVRNLDLNISRFAQKK' A
#
# COMPACT_ATOMS: atom_id res chain seq x y z
N MET A 1 7.67 3.85 6.24
CA MET A 1 8.00 3.63 4.83
C MET A 1 9.51 3.66 4.72
N SER A 2 10.09 2.68 4.03
CA SER A 2 11.52 2.63 3.76
C SER A 2 11.72 2.30 2.28
N GLU A 3 12.70 2.96 1.65
CA GLU A 3 13.12 2.58 0.29
C GLU A 3 13.81 1.22 0.39
N THR A 4 13.26 0.21 -0.29
CA THR A 4 13.76 -1.17 -0.27
C THR A 4 14.55 -1.52 -1.52
N ALA A 5 14.37 -0.74 -2.58
CA ALA A 5 15.18 -0.73 -3.80
C ALA A 5 15.06 0.67 -4.44
N PRO A 6 16.00 1.07 -5.31
CA PRO A 6 15.90 2.35 -6.03
C PRO A 6 14.53 2.52 -6.68
N GLY A 7 13.82 3.58 -6.32
CA GLY A 7 12.49 3.87 -6.89
C GLY A 7 11.36 2.99 -6.37
N VAL A 8 11.55 2.24 -5.28
CA VAL A 8 10.51 1.42 -4.64
C VAL A 8 10.49 1.64 -3.14
N ILE A 9 9.35 2.11 -2.64
CA ILE A 9 9.08 2.23 -1.20
C ILE A 9 8.24 1.05 -0.73
N THR A 10 8.62 0.42 0.37
CA THR A 10 7.75 -0.54 1.07
C THR A 10 6.96 0.14 2.18
N GLY A 11 5.65 -0.07 2.17
CA GLY A 11 4.73 0.32 3.24
C GLY A 11 4.20 -0.91 3.97
N ARG A 12 4.31 -0.93 5.31
CA ARG A 12 3.75 -1.97 6.16
C ARG A 12 2.77 -1.37 7.17
N LEU A 13 1.61 -2.00 7.34
CA LEU A 13 0.65 -1.70 8.38
C LEU A 13 0.45 -2.95 9.24
N THR A 14 0.73 -2.84 10.54
CA THR A 14 0.38 -3.86 11.53
C THR A 14 -0.60 -3.27 12.53
N LEU A 15 -1.78 -3.89 12.68
CA LEU A 15 -2.83 -3.45 13.59
C LEU A 15 -3.53 -4.65 14.22
N ARG A 16 -3.41 -4.80 15.55
CA ARG A 16 -4.14 -5.82 16.33
C ARG A 16 -4.03 -7.22 15.68
N GLY A 17 -2.82 -7.65 15.34
CA GLY A 17 -2.54 -8.95 14.72
C GLY A 17 -2.89 -9.08 13.23
N HIS A 18 -3.37 -8.01 12.59
CA HIS A 18 -3.56 -7.94 11.14
C HIS A 18 -2.37 -7.22 10.52
N GLU A 19 -1.79 -7.79 9.48
CA GLU A 19 -0.64 -7.21 8.80
C GLU A 19 -0.88 -7.09 7.31
N VAL A 20 -0.41 -5.98 6.74
CA VAL A 20 -0.46 -5.70 5.30
C VAL A 20 0.86 -5.09 4.89
N GLU A 21 1.35 -5.52 3.74
CA GLU A 21 2.51 -4.95 3.08
C GLU A 21 2.15 -4.54 1.64
N VAL A 22 2.61 -3.37 1.23
CA VAL A 22 2.52 -2.85 -0.13
C VAL A 22 3.89 -2.41 -0.62
N LYS A 23 4.10 -2.53 -1.92
CA LYS A 23 5.20 -1.90 -2.65
C LYS A 23 4.66 -0.69 -3.39
N ILE A 24 5.44 0.38 -3.36
CA ILE A 24 5.10 1.65 -3.97
C ILE A 24 6.24 1.99 -4.93
N PRO A 25 6.25 1.41 -6.14
CA PRO A 25 7.17 1.86 -7.18
C PRO A 25 6.79 3.29 -7.56
N TYR A 26 7.80 4.15 -7.74
CA TYR A 26 7.62 5.55 -8.10
C TYR A 26 8.66 6.01 -9.11
N THR A 27 8.27 7.01 -9.89
CA THR A 27 9.12 7.77 -10.79
C THR A 27 9.07 9.24 -10.38
N ALA A 28 9.72 10.12 -11.16
CA ALA A 28 9.58 11.57 -10.96
C ALA A 28 8.13 12.06 -11.09
N ASN A 29 7.30 11.37 -11.88
CA ASN A 29 5.98 11.87 -12.29
C ASN A 29 4.81 10.93 -11.95
N SER A 30 5.08 9.75 -11.40
CA SER A 30 4.05 8.75 -11.16
C SER A 30 4.41 7.81 -10.00
N TYR A 31 3.41 7.13 -9.47
CA TYR A 31 3.58 6.03 -8.52
C TYR A 31 2.43 5.03 -8.65
N ALA A 32 2.62 3.82 -8.13
CA ALA A 32 1.57 2.82 -7.97
C ALA A 32 1.55 2.30 -6.53
N ILE A 33 0.43 1.72 -6.08
CA ILE A 33 0.36 1.01 -4.80
C ILE A 33 0.03 -0.45 -5.11
N GLU A 34 1.00 -1.31 -4.94
CA GLU A 34 0.93 -2.73 -5.27
C GLU A 34 0.84 -3.56 -4.00
N TYR A 35 -0.11 -4.50 -3.97
CA TYR A 35 -0.21 -5.45 -2.88
C TYR A 35 1.02 -6.38 -2.88
N ALA A 36 1.75 -6.43 -1.77
CA ALA A 36 2.92 -7.29 -1.63
C ALA A 36 2.61 -8.53 -0.75
N GLY A 37 1.81 -8.36 0.29
CA GLY A 37 1.45 -9.45 1.18
C GLY A 37 0.54 -9.03 2.32
N SER A 38 -0.04 -10.00 3.02
CA SER A 38 -0.80 -9.75 4.24
C SER A 38 -0.90 -11.00 5.10
N SER A 39 -1.10 -10.77 6.40
CA SER A 39 -1.41 -11.80 7.39
C SER A 39 -2.72 -11.45 8.10
N ASN A 40 -3.57 -12.46 8.34
CA ASN A 40 -4.91 -12.31 8.95
C ASN A 40 -5.88 -11.36 8.21
N MET A 41 -5.66 -11.11 6.91
CA MET A 41 -6.49 -10.20 6.11
C MET A 41 -7.51 -10.91 5.20
N LYS A 42 -7.63 -12.24 5.32
CA LYS A 42 -8.54 -13.09 4.52
C LYS A 42 -8.39 -12.87 3.02
N TYR A 43 -7.16 -12.65 2.54
CA TYR A 43 -6.89 -12.47 1.12
C TYR A 43 -7.27 -13.73 0.33
N ASN A 44 -8.07 -13.55 -0.71
CA ASN A 44 -8.48 -14.60 -1.63
C ASN A 44 -8.15 -14.17 -3.05
N ALA A 45 -7.06 -14.72 -3.59
CA ALA A 45 -6.59 -14.41 -4.94
C ALA A 45 -7.62 -14.83 -6.01
N LYS A 46 -8.26 -16.00 -5.86
CA LYS A 46 -9.25 -16.51 -6.84
C LYS A 46 -10.48 -15.61 -6.99
N LYS A 47 -10.90 -14.97 -5.90
CA LYS A 47 -12.05 -14.05 -5.88
C LYS A 47 -11.63 -12.58 -5.96
N ASN A 48 -10.33 -12.29 -5.95
CA ASN A 48 -9.76 -10.96 -5.81
C ASN A 48 -10.38 -10.15 -4.66
N ARG A 49 -10.51 -10.77 -3.47
CA ARG A 49 -11.11 -10.13 -2.29
C ARG A 49 -10.13 -10.12 -1.12
N ILE A 50 -10.18 -9.03 -0.36
CA ILE A 50 -9.44 -8.82 0.88
C ILE A 50 -10.35 -8.10 1.88
N HIS A 51 -10.02 -8.15 3.16
CA HIS A 51 -10.78 -7.46 4.19
C HIS A 51 -10.95 -5.95 3.87
N PRO A 52 -12.17 -5.36 3.97
CA PRO A 52 -12.43 -3.99 3.52
C PRO A 52 -11.55 -2.90 4.12
N LYS A 53 -11.04 -3.10 5.35
CA LYS A 53 -10.07 -2.19 5.98
C LYS A 53 -8.79 -2.00 5.16
N TYR A 54 -8.36 -3.01 4.40
CA TYR A 54 -7.26 -2.87 3.44
C TYR A 54 -7.58 -1.78 2.41
N ASN A 55 -8.75 -1.87 1.77
CA ASN A 55 -9.16 -0.91 0.73
C ASN A 55 -9.23 0.51 1.29
N GLN A 56 -9.75 0.67 2.51
CA GLN A 56 -9.80 1.97 3.17
C GLN A 56 -8.40 2.51 3.47
N TRP A 57 -7.50 1.65 3.95
CA TRP A 57 -6.12 2.05 4.21
C TRP A 57 -5.36 2.42 2.93
N VAL A 58 -5.47 1.63 1.85
CA VAL A 58 -4.87 1.95 0.54
C VAL A 58 -5.41 3.26 -0.01
N ARG A 59 -6.73 3.50 0.08
CA ARG A 59 -7.34 4.76 -0.34
C ARG A 59 -6.80 5.95 0.46
N ASN A 60 -6.66 5.80 1.77
CA ASN A 60 -6.09 6.86 2.60
C ASN A 60 -4.62 7.10 2.25
N LEU A 61 -3.86 6.04 1.99
CA LEU A 61 -2.48 6.13 1.57
C LEU A 61 -2.33 6.90 0.24
N ASP A 62 -3.10 6.53 -0.78
CA ASP A 62 -3.17 7.24 -2.06
C ASP A 62 -3.50 8.72 -1.88
N LEU A 63 -4.56 9.05 -1.12
CA LEU A 63 -4.93 10.44 -0.86
C LEU A 63 -3.80 11.24 -0.18
N ASN A 64 -3.04 10.62 0.73
CA ASN A 64 -1.90 11.28 1.37
C ASN A 64 -0.78 11.52 0.36
N ILE A 65 -0.35 10.50 -0.39
CA ILE A 65 0.73 10.64 -1.39
C ILE A 65 0.35 11.69 -2.45
N SER A 66 -0.86 11.58 -3.01
CA SER A 66 -1.37 12.50 -4.02
C SER A 66 -1.42 13.95 -3.52
N ARG A 67 -1.81 14.20 -2.27
CA ARG A 67 -1.79 15.56 -1.67
C ARG A 67 -0.39 16.11 -1.49
N PHE A 68 0.58 15.28 -1.13
CA PHE A 68 1.98 15.72 -1.02
C PHE A 68 2.58 16.02 -2.40
N ALA A 69 2.25 15.23 -3.42
CA ALA A 69 2.72 15.45 -4.78
C ALA A 69 2.20 16.78 -5.38
N GLN A 70 0.95 17.17 -5.06
CA GLN A 70 0.33 18.42 -5.53
C GLN A 70 0.81 19.69 -4.82
N LYS A 71 1.50 19.56 -3.69
CA LYS A 71 2.04 20.70 -2.91
C LYS A 71 3.48 21.07 -3.29
N LYS A 72 4.10 20.32 -4.20
CA LYS A 72 5.38 20.65 -4.83
C LYS A 72 5.15 21.33 -6.16
#